data_AF-A0A1F5V5U2-F1
#
_entry.id   AF-A0A1F5V5U2-F1
#
_cell.length_a   1.000
_cell.length_b   1.000
_cell.length_c   1.000
_cell.angle_alpha   90.00
_cell.angle_beta   90.00
_cell.angle_gamma   90.00
#
_symmetry.space_group_name_H-M   'P 1'
#
loop_
_entity.id
_entity.type
_entity.pdbx_description
1 polymer ?
#
loop_
_entity_poly.entity_id
_entity_poly.type
_entity_poly.pdbx_seq_one_letter_code
_entity_poly.pdbx_strand_id
1 'polypeptide(L)' 'MPQISITLTFEKLLEAIQQLSEEQQEHLFFMINKDYEKALKKMKKEAWNQHKKGKSIPAAKIK' A
#
# COMPACT_ATOMS: atom_id res chain seq x y z
N MET A 1 -20.13 31.69 -8.51
CA MET A 1 -19.34 30.83 -7.60
C MET A 1 -17.88 31.23 -7.74
N PRO A 2 -17.17 31.54 -6.65
CA PRO A 2 -15.74 31.84 -6.76
C PRO A 2 -14.99 30.57 -7.18
N GLN A 3 -14.16 30.68 -8.21
CA GLN A 3 -13.34 29.59 -8.70
C GLN A 3 -11.97 29.69 -8.01
N ILE A 4 -11.73 28.81 -7.04
CA ILE A 4 -10.44 28.74 -6.34
C ILE A 4 -9.52 27.85 -7.17
N SER A 5 -8.43 28.42 -7.66
CA SER A 5 -7.36 27.70 -8.35
C SER A 5 -6.21 27.47 -7.37
N ILE A 6 -5.90 26.20 -7.09
CA ILE A 6 -4.73 25.83 -6.27
C ILE A 6 -3.63 25.37 -7.23
N THR A 7 -2.55 26.15 -7.29
CA THR A 7 -1.34 25.76 -8.04
C THR A 7 -0.44 24.93 -7.14
N LEU A 8 -0.42 23.62 -7.37
CA LEU A 8 0.49 22.68 -6.70
C LEU A 8 1.70 22.42 -7.60
N THR A 9 2.90 22.69 -7.08
CA THR A 9 4.14 22.29 -7.75
C THR A 9 4.51 20.87 -7.35
N PHE A 10 5.38 20.24 -8.14
CA PHE A 10 5.86 18.90 -7.83
C PHE A 10 6.64 18.85 -6.51
N GLU A 11 7.42 19.89 -6.19
CA GLU A 11 8.17 19.96 -4.93
C GLU A 11 7.22 19.95 -3.72
N LYS A 12 6.13 20.71 -3.78
CA LYS A 12 5.13 20.74 -2.69
C LYS A 12 4.42 19.40 -2.51
N LEU A 13 4.23 18.64 -3.60
CA LEU A 13 3.70 17.29 -3.50
C LEU A 13 4.68 16.35 -2.80
N LEU A 14 5.98 16.45 -3.10
CA LEU A 14 7.01 15.65 -2.42
C LEU A 14 7.10 15.97 -0.93
N GLU A 15 7.10 17.25 -0.57
CA GLU A 15 7.07 17.69 0.84
C GLU A 15 5.84 17.14 1.58
N ALA A 16 4.67 17.19 0.95
CA ALA A 16 3.44 16.64 1.53
C ALA A 16 3.51 15.12 1.73
N ILE A 17 4.10 14.39 0.77
CA ILE A 17 4.29 12.93 0.87
C ILE A 17 5.26 12.58 2.01
N GLN A 18 6.32 13.38 2.20
CA GLN A 18 7.29 13.15 3.29
C GLN A 18 6.70 13.32 4.69
N GLN A 19 5.62 14.08 4.83
CA GLN A 19 4.91 14.26 6.10
C GLN A 19 3.94 13.13 6.43
N LEU A 20 3.66 12.25 5.48
CA LEU A 20 2.79 11.08 5.69
C LEU A 20 3.49 10.05 6.58
N SER A 21 2.71 9.33 7.40
CA SER A 21 3.21 8.15 8.11
C SER A 21 3.58 7.03 7.13
N GLU A 22 4.39 6.07 7.55
CA GLU A 22 4.75 4.91 6.72
C GLU A 22 3.52 4.17 6.18
N GLU A 23 2.51 3.96 7.03
CA GLU A 23 1.23 3.34 6.63
C GLU A 23 0.50 4.17 5.56
N GLN A 24 0.49 5.50 5.69
CA GLN A 24 -0.13 6.38 4.72
C GLN A 24 0.64 6.40 3.39
N GLN A 25 1.97 6.36 3.44
CA GLN A 25 2.81 6.27 2.24
C GLN A 25 2.60 4.93 1.52
N GLU A 26 2.50 3.82 2.25
CA GLU A 26 2.19 2.51 1.69
C GLU A 26 0.80 2.51 1.02
N HIS A 27 -0.20 3.07 1.69
CA HIS A 27 -1.54 3.19 1.11
C HIS A 27 -1.54 4.04 -0.17
N LEU A 28 -0.83 5.18 -0.16
CA LEU A 28 -0.66 6.04 -1.33
C LEU A 28 0.02 5.29 -2.49
N PHE A 29 1.07 4.52 -2.20
CA PHE A 29 1.78 3.71 -3.19
C PHE A 29 0.83 2.75 -3.90
N PHE A 30 0.01 1.99 -3.16
CA PHE A 30 -0.92 1.03 -3.76
C PHE A 30 -2.10 1.71 -4.48
N MET A 31 -2.54 2.88 -4.02
CA MET A 31 -3.58 3.65 -4.70
C MET A 31 -3.13 4.11 -6.09
N ILE A 32 -1.88 4.56 -6.22
CA ILE A 32 -1.29 4.97 -7.50
C ILE A 32 -0.95 3.74 -8.35
N ASN A 33 -0.42 2.68 -7.73
CA ASN A 33 0.08 1.49 -8.41
C ASN A 33 -0.90 0.31 -8.31
N LYS A 34 -2.01 0.38 -9.05
CA LYS A 34 -3.10 -0.62 -8.99
C LYS A 34 -2.68 -2.06 -9.25
N ASP A 35 -1.68 -2.30 -10.09
CA ASP A 35 -1.24 -3.68 -10.38
C ASP A 35 -0.47 -4.29 -9.22
N TYR A 36 0.29 -3.49 -8.47
CA TYR A 36 0.90 -3.90 -7.21
C TYR A 36 -0.16 -4.17 -6.14
N GLU A 37 -1.22 -3.35 -6.07
CA GLU A 37 -2.35 -3.60 -5.17
C GLU A 37 -3.03 -4.94 -5.48
N LYS A 38 -3.29 -5.23 -6.76
CA LYS A 38 -3.85 -6.52 -7.20
C LYS A 38 -2.93 -7.68 -6.85
N ALA A 39 -1.63 -7.54 -7.07
CA ALA A 39 -0.65 -8.57 -6.75
C ALA A 39 -0.64 -8.87 -5.24
N LEU A 40 -0.61 -7.82 -4.39
CA LEU A 40 -0.66 -7.97 -2.95
C LEU A 40 -1.95 -8.67 -2.49
N LYS A 41 -3.10 -8.30 -3.05
CA LYS A 41 -4.38 -8.97 -2.75
C LYS A 41 -4.36 -10.45 -3.13
N LYS A 42 -3.78 -10.81 -4.29
CA LYS A 42 -3.62 -12.21 -4.71
C LYS A 42 -2.71 -12.98 -3.74
N MET A 43 -1.56 -12.43 -3.39
CA MET A 43 -0.63 -13.04 -2.43
C MET A 43 -1.30 -13.28 -1.06
N LYS A 44 -2.03 -12.29 -0.54
CA LYS A 44 -2.78 -12.43 0.72
C LYS A 44 -3.81 -13.55 0.64
N LYS A 45 -4.58 -13.64 -0.45
CA LYS A 45 -5.57 -14.70 -0.67
C LYS A 45 -4.93 -16.08 -0.74
N GLU A 46 -3.82 -16.20 -1.46
CA GLU A 46 -3.08 -17.46 -1.61
C GLU A 46 -2.48 -17.90 -0.27
N ALA A 47 -1.84 -17.00 0.48
CA ALA A 47 -1.32 -17.28 1.82
C ALA A 47 -2.42 -17.80 2.75
N TRP A 48 -3.60 -17.18 2.74
CA TRP A 48 -4.75 -17.66 3.52
C TRP A 48 -5.25 -19.04 3.09
N ASN A 49 -5.29 -19.31 1.80
CA ASN A 49 -5.65 -20.62 1.28
C ASN A 49 -4.63 -21.70 1.69
N GLN A 50 -3.33 -21.38 1.65
CA GLN A 50 -2.27 -22.31 2.07
C GLN A 50 -2.34 -22.57 3.58
N HIS A 51 -2.59 -21.53 4.38
CA HIS A 51 -2.80 -21.67 5.82
C HIS A 51 -3.97 -22.60 6.14
N LYS A 52 -5.14 -22.40 5.51
CA LYS A 52 -6.31 -23.28 5.66
C LYS A 52 -6.03 -24.74 5.24
N LYS A 53 -5.13 -24.95 4.29
CA LYS A 53 -4.68 -26.29 3.84
C LYS A 53 -3.63 -26.92 4.76
N GLY A 54 -3.27 -26.28 5.87
CA GLY A 54 -2.22 -26.75 6.79
C GLY A 54 -0.81 -26.66 6.23
N LYS A 55 -0.62 -25.92 5.12
CA LYS A 55 0.67 -25.76 4.43
C LYS A 55 1.46 -24.54 4.91
N SER A 56 0.94 -23.81 5.91
CA SER A 56 1.67 -22.73 6.56
C SER A 56 2.57 -23.26 7.66
N ILE A 57 3.74 -22.65 7.83
CA ILE A 57 4.58 -22.84 9.01
C ILE A 57 4.33 -21.69 10.01
N PRO A 58 4.27 -21.98 11.32
CA PRO A 58 4.22 -20.94 12.34
C PRO A 58 5.45 -20.03 12.25
N ALA A 59 5.25 -18.72 12.43
CA ALA A 59 6.33 -17.74 12.38
C ALA A 59 7.47 -18.06 13.36
N ALA A 60 7.15 -18.57 14.56
CA ALA A 60 8.13 -19.01 15.56
C ALA A 60 9.05 -20.17 15.12
N LYS A 61 8.72 -20.86 14.01
CA LYS A 61 9.55 -21.92 13.42
C LYS A 61 10.41 -21.45 12.24
N ILE A 62 10.27 -20.18 11.85
CA ILE A 62 11.13 -19.55 10.85
C ILE A 62 12.35 -19.01 11.61
N LYS A 63 13.53 -19.62 11.38
CA LYS A 63 14.80 -19.19 11.97
C LYS A 63 15.33 -17.94 11.31
#